data_AF-A0A2E1NPP8-F1
#
_entry.id   AF-A0A2E1NPP8-F1
#
_cell.length_a   1.000
_cell.length_b   1.000
_cell.length_c   1.000
_cell.angle_alpha   90.00
_cell.angle_beta   90.00
_cell.angle_gamma   90.00
#
_symmetry.space_group_name_H-M   'P 1'
#
loop_
_entity.id
_entity.type
_entity.pdbx_description
1 polymer ?
#
loop_
_entity_poly.entity_id
_entity_poly.type
_entity_poly.pdbx_seq_one_letter_code
_entity_poly.pdbx_strand_id
1 'polypeptide(L)'
;MSKQIQQKNSGSVSAFVSKARALRQFAGAQSRLIFAMDATASRQPTWDYASKLHHTLFDAAAEDKSLSLQLCFFRGLGEFSASAWLSDPESLKAQLSQVNCVGGATQIATLLRHSMYEGSQSNALKAVVFIGDAAEESLDELRGLAIQCRLKELPLLLFQEGRDERASEAFKLMATLSGGAHLQFDDASGGKLRDLLRAAVKFTTGGRKALQTGTTDSDKLLLNQLK
;
A
#
# COMPACT_ATOMS: atom_id res chain seq x y z
N MET A 1 12.47 -44.05 43.41
CA MET A 1 13.09 -43.11 42.45
C MET A 1 12.00 -42.35 41.71
N SER A 2 11.47 -41.25 42.27
CA SER A 2 10.46 -40.43 41.55
C SER A 2 10.43 -39.01 42.14
N LYS A 3 11.35 -38.13 41.71
CA LYS A 3 11.26 -36.68 41.98
C LYS A 3 12.26 -35.93 41.10
N GLN A 4 12.03 -35.86 39.78
CA GLN A 4 12.87 -35.03 38.91
C GLN A 4 12.21 -34.61 37.57
N ILE A 5 10.92 -34.25 37.57
CA ILE A 5 10.26 -33.75 36.34
C ILE A 5 9.72 -32.31 36.47
N GLN A 6 9.65 -31.71 37.67
CA GLN A 6 8.88 -30.46 37.84
C GLN A 6 9.62 -29.12 37.76
N GLN A 7 10.94 -29.05 37.46
CA GLN A 7 11.66 -27.76 37.51
C GLN A 7 12.19 -27.19 36.18
N LYS A 8 11.98 -27.84 35.02
CA LYS A 8 12.60 -27.38 33.76
C LYS A 8 11.69 -26.61 32.77
N ASN A 9 10.39 -26.45 33.04
CA ASN A 9 9.43 -25.91 32.06
C ASN A 9 8.87 -24.51 32.34
N SER A 10 9.03 -23.93 33.53
CA SER A 10 8.46 -22.61 33.83
C SER A 10 9.25 -21.47 33.15
N GLY A 11 10.57 -21.57 33.07
CA GLY A 11 11.44 -20.59 32.40
C GLY A 11 11.26 -20.55 30.88
N SER A 12 11.04 -21.70 30.23
CA SER A 12 10.85 -21.78 28.77
C SER A 12 9.49 -21.26 28.32
N VAL A 13 8.43 -21.52 29.11
CA VAL A 13 7.08 -21.00 28.85
C VAL A 13 7.04 -19.48 29.08
N SER A 14 7.65 -18.98 30.16
CA SER A 14 7.74 -17.53 30.41
C SER A 14 8.53 -16.79 29.33
N ALA A 15 9.66 -17.36 28.88
CA ALA A 15 10.45 -16.80 27.79
C ALA A 15 9.69 -16.84 26.45
N PHE A 16 8.95 -17.91 26.16
CA PHE A 16 8.10 -18.03 24.98
C PHE A 16 6.95 -17.02 24.99
N VAL A 17 6.24 -16.89 26.11
CA VAL A 17 5.14 -15.92 26.27
C VAL A 17 5.67 -14.49 26.19
N SER A 18 6.84 -14.20 26.76
CA SER A 18 7.47 -12.89 26.68
C SER A 18 7.93 -12.58 25.26
N LYS A 19 8.53 -13.54 24.55
CA LYS A 19 8.91 -13.41 23.14
C LYS A 19 7.67 -13.22 22.23
N ALA A 20 6.60 -13.96 22.48
CA ALA A 20 5.33 -13.80 21.76
C ALA A 20 4.68 -12.44 22.02
N ARG A 21 4.73 -11.91 23.26
CA ARG A 21 4.29 -10.55 23.57
C ARG A 21 5.15 -9.49 22.90
N ALA A 22 6.47 -9.64 22.94
CA ALA A 22 7.39 -8.73 22.29
C ALA A 22 7.17 -8.70 20.77
N LEU A 23 6.95 -9.87 20.14
CA LEU A 23 6.60 -9.97 18.72
C LEU A 23 5.25 -9.31 18.40
N ARG A 24 4.23 -9.48 19.26
CA ARG A 24 2.93 -8.79 19.11
C ARG A 24 3.05 -7.29 19.29
N GLN A 25 3.86 -6.83 20.24
CA GLN A 25 4.09 -5.41 20.50
C GLN A 25 4.90 -4.77 19.37
N PHE A 26 5.88 -5.49 18.81
CA PHE A 26 6.63 -5.07 17.63
C PHE A 26 5.72 -5.02 16.39
N ALA A 27 4.86 -6.03 16.18
CA ALA A 27 3.87 -6.03 15.11
C ALA A 27 2.79 -4.93 15.28
N GLY A 28 2.46 -4.56 16.51
CA GLY A 28 1.58 -3.42 16.83
C GLY A 28 2.27 -2.06 16.70
N ALA A 29 3.60 -2.02 16.71
CA ALA A 29 4.41 -0.83 16.48
C ALA A 29 4.77 -0.63 15.01
N GLN A 30 4.65 -1.66 14.17
CA GLN A 30 4.88 -1.53 12.74
C GLN A 30 3.71 -0.83 12.05
N SER A 31 4.03 0.15 11.21
CA SER A 31 3.07 0.73 10.28
C SER A 31 2.98 -0.16 9.05
N ARG A 32 1.78 -0.32 8.51
CA ARG A 32 1.52 -1.14 7.33
C ARG A 32 1.04 -0.29 6.16
N LEU A 33 1.52 -0.62 4.96
CA LEU A 33 1.14 -0.01 3.70
C LEU A 33 0.74 -1.09 2.70
N ILE A 34 -0.44 -0.97 2.10
CA ILE A 34 -0.72 -1.74 0.87
C ILE A 34 -0.18 -0.92 -0.30
N PHE A 35 0.70 -1.52 -1.09
CA PHE A 35 1.17 -0.97 -2.35
C PHE A 35 0.57 -1.79 -3.49
N ALA A 36 -0.36 -1.20 -4.22
CA ALA A 36 -1.17 -1.86 -5.22
C ALA A 36 -0.96 -1.29 -6.62
N MET A 37 -1.03 -2.15 -7.64
CA MET A 37 -0.88 -1.74 -9.04
C MET A 37 -1.95 -2.38 -9.91
N ASP A 38 -2.43 -1.60 -10.86
CA ASP A 38 -3.05 -2.11 -12.08
C ASP A 38 -1.97 -2.76 -12.93
N ALA A 39 -2.09 -4.07 -13.21
CA ALA A 39 -1.22 -4.81 -14.11
C ALA A 39 -2.01 -5.33 -15.34
N THR A 40 -2.96 -4.53 -15.83
CA THR A 40 -3.67 -4.79 -17.09
C THR A 40 -2.81 -4.39 -18.31
N ALA A 41 -3.21 -4.87 -19.50
CA ALA A 41 -2.45 -4.68 -20.74
C ALA A 41 -2.36 -3.21 -21.21
N SER A 42 -3.25 -2.32 -20.78
CA SER A 42 -3.18 -0.89 -21.13
C SER A 42 -1.86 -0.25 -20.69
N ARG A 43 -1.28 -0.74 -19.59
CA ARG A 43 0.00 -0.28 -19.02
C ARG A 43 1.24 -0.95 -19.60
N GLN A 44 1.09 -1.93 -20.50
CA GLN A 44 2.23 -2.62 -21.10
C GLN A 44 3.28 -1.68 -21.73
N PRO A 45 2.92 -0.55 -22.38
CA PRO A 45 3.90 0.36 -22.99
C PRO A 45 4.85 1.03 -21.99
N THR A 46 4.38 1.26 -20.75
CA THR A 46 5.08 2.02 -19.72
C THR A 46 5.56 1.14 -18.57
N TRP A 47 5.15 -0.13 -18.54
CA TRP A 47 5.37 -1.06 -17.42
C TRP A 47 6.83 -1.20 -17.00
N ASP A 48 7.75 -1.35 -17.95
CA ASP A 48 9.18 -1.52 -17.64
C ASP A 48 9.77 -0.29 -16.94
N TYR A 49 9.27 0.90 -17.29
CA TYR A 49 9.66 2.15 -16.67
C TYR A 49 9.00 2.31 -15.30
N ALA A 50 7.70 2.10 -15.21
CA ALA A 50 6.93 2.17 -13.97
C ALA A 50 7.48 1.19 -12.91
N SER A 51 7.78 -0.04 -13.29
CA SER A 51 8.34 -1.07 -12.41
C SER A 51 9.67 -0.65 -11.80
N LYS A 52 10.56 0.01 -12.58
CA LYS A 52 11.81 0.56 -12.04
C LYS A 52 11.57 1.68 -11.04
N LEU A 53 10.55 2.52 -11.26
CA LEU A 53 10.21 3.59 -10.33
C LEU A 53 9.62 3.04 -9.02
N HIS A 54 8.84 1.97 -9.09
CA HIS A 54 8.28 1.30 -7.91
C HIS A 54 9.37 0.76 -6.97
N HIS A 55 10.55 0.37 -7.48
CA HIS A 55 11.69 0.03 -6.62
C HIS A 55 12.05 1.16 -5.66
N THR A 56 11.80 2.42 -6.02
CA THR A 56 12.07 3.56 -5.13
C THR A 56 11.15 3.57 -3.92
N LEU A 57 9.89 3.11 -4.04
CA LEU A 57 9.04 2.94 -2.87
C LEU A 57 9.66 1.92 -1.90
N PHE A 58 10.23 0.84 -2.42
CA PHE A 58 10.87 -0.20 -1.60
C PHE A 58 12.18 0.27 -0.98
N ASP A 59 12.98 1.04 -1.71
CA ASP A 59 14.20 1.64 -1.18
C ASP A 59 13.86 2.67 -0.07
N ALA A 60 12.82 3.48 -0.27
CA ALA A 60 12.34 4.42 0.74
C ALA A 60 11.77 3.70 1.97
N ALA A 61 11.05 2.60 1.75
CA ALA A 61 10.56 1.75 2.82
C ALA A 61 11.69 1.07 3.62
N ALA A 62 12.81 0.74 2.95
CA ALA A 62 13.99 0.16 3.59
C ALA A 62 14.59 1.04 4.68
N GLU A 63 14.50 2.36 4.51
CA GLU A 63 15.01 3.36 5.44
C GLU A 63 14.26 3.29 6.78
N ASP A 64 13.00 2.81 6.78
CA ASP A 64 12.16 2.68 7.96
C ASP A 64 11.87 1.21 8.32
N LYS A 65 12.60 0.69 9.30
CA LYS A 65 12.44 -0.69 9.81
C LYS A 65 11.09 -0.94 10.49
N SER A 66 10.31 0.10 10.76
CA SER A 66 8.96 -0.01 11.32
C SER A 66 7.89 -0.13 10.24
N LEU A 67 8.24 -0.02 8.95
CA LEU A 67 7.29 -0.19 7.85
C LEU A 67 7.24 -1.66 7.38
N SER A 68 6.03 -2.14 7.12
CA SER A 68 5.79 -3.38 6.39
C SER A 68 4.81 -3.14 5.25
N LEU A 69 5.10 -3.71 4.08
CA LEU A 69 4.31 -3.56 2.87
C LEU A 69 3.67 -4.87 2.44
N GLN A 70 2.47 -4.75 1.90
CA GLN A 70 1.86 -5.81 1.11
C GLN A 70 1.80 -5.37 -0.34
N LEU A 71 2.40 -6.16 -1.23
CA LEU A 71 2.33 -5.94 -2.66
C LEU A 71 1.03 -6.55 -3.17
N CYS A 72 0.19 -5.73 -3.78
CA CYS A 72 -1.05 -6.18 -4.41
C CYS A 72 -1.04 -5.83 -5.90
N PHE A 73 -1.68 -6.67 -6.71
CA PHE A 73 -1.99 -6.31 -8.08
C PHE A 73 -3.23 -7.05 -8.55
N PHE A 74 -3.88 -6.50 -9.57
CA PHE A 74 -4.85 -7.23 -10.36
C PHE A 74 -4.46 -7.19 -11.83
N ARG A 75 -4.90 -8.21 -12.57
CA ARG A 75 -4.75 -8.33 -14.02
C ARG A 75 -5.73 -9.37 -14.56
N GLY A 76 -5.75 -9.55 -15.88
CA GLY A 76 -6.55 -10.63 -16.46
C GLY A 76 -8.05 -10.50 -16.17
N LEU A 77 -8.75 -11.64 -16.23
CA LEU A 77 -10.17 -11.73 -15.92
C LEU A 77 -10.37 -12.31 -14.52
N GLY A 78 -10.26 -11.45 -13.49
CA GLY A 78 -10.50 -11.85 -12.10
C GLY A 78 -9.27 -12.30 -11.33
N GLU A 79 -8.05 -12.11 -11.86
CA GLU A 79 -6.82 -12.41 -11.12
C GLU A 79 -6.49 -11.23 -10.19
N PHE A 80 -6.53 -11.49 -8.88
CA PHE A 80 -6.06 -10.60 -7.84
C PHE A 80 -5.02 -11.32 -6.99
N SER A 81 -3.89 -10.66 -6.75
CA SER A 81 -2.80 -11.19 -5.95
C SER A 81 -2.48 -10.23 -4.80
N ALA A 82 -2.18 -10.81 -3.63
CA ALA A 82 -1.68 -10.11 -2.46
C ALA A 82 -0.54 -10.92 -1.86
N SER A 83 0.64 -10.30 -1.71
CA SER A 83 1.79 -10.96 -1.09
C SER A 83 1.58 -11.15 0.42
N ALA A 84 2.52 -11.84 1.06
CA ALA A 84 2.71 -11.68 2.50
C ALA A 84 3.09 -10.23 2.83
N TRP A 85 2.98 -9.86 4.11
CA TRP A 85 3.54 -8.63 4.65
C TRP A 85 5.08 -8.75 4.66
N LEU A 86 5.75 -7.87 3.92
CA LEU A 86 7.20 -7.86 3.72
C LEU A 86 7.78 -6.58 4.32
N SER A 87 8.97 -6.63 4.90
CA SER A 87 9.70 -5.42 5.34
C SER A 87 11.10 -5.36 4.74
N ASP A 88 11.50 -6.39 3.98
CA ASP A 88 12.78 -6.42 3.31
C ASP A 88 12.63 -5.96 1.84
N PRO A 89 13.46 -5.00 1.39
CA PRO A 89 13.34 -4.44 0.05
C PRO A 89 13.62 -5.44 -1.07
N GLU A 90 14.53 -6.39 -0.84
CA GLU A 90 14.94 -7.35 -1.87
C GLU A 90 13.83 -8.35 -2.18
N SER A 91 13.09 -8.85 -1.19
CA SER A 91 11.90 -9.66 -1.44
C SER A 91 10.80 -8.86 -2.13
N LEU A 92 10.60 -7.58 -1.77
CA LEU A 92 9.64 -6.72 -2.45
C LEU A 92 9.98 -6.53 -3.94
N LYS A 93 11.25 -6.24 -4.25
CA LYS A 93 11.75 -6.14 -5.63
C LYS A 93 11.60 -7.47 -6.38
N ALA A 94 11.96 -8.59 -5.75
CA ALA A 94 11.82 -9.91 -6.35
C ALA A 94 10.36 -10.29 -6.62
N GLN A 95 9.42 -9.91 -5.75
CA GLN A 95 8.00 -10.10 -6.01
C GLN A 95 7.51 -9.22 -7.16
N LEU A 96 7.89 -7.94 -7.18
CA LEU A 96 7.52 -7.03 -8.24
C LEU A 96 8.06 -7.48 -9.61
N SER A 97 9.27 -8.02 -9.68
CA SER A 97 9.87 -8.47 -10.94
C SER A 97 9.14 -9.65 -11.59
N GLN A 98 8.25 -10.33 -10.86
CA GLN A 98 7.40 -11.40 -11.40
C GLN A 98 6.06 -10.89 -11.95
N VAL A 99 5.75 -9.60 -11.76
CA VAL A 99 4.50 -9.01 -12.21
C VAL A 99 4.62 -8.61 -13.68
N ASN A 100 3.73 -9.16 -14.49
CA ASN A 100 3.62 -8.88 -15.92
C ASN A 100 2.20 -8.41 -16.22
N CYS A 101 2.08 -7.48 -17.16
CA CYS A 101 0.78 -7.02 -17.64
C CYS A 101 0.04 -8.12 -18.40
N VAL A 102 -1.26 -8.26 -18.13
CA VAL A 102 -2.13 -9.24 -18.82
C VAL A 102 -3.44 -8.56 -19.22
N GLY A 103 -3.93 -8.83 -20.43
CA GLY A 103 -5.20 -8.29 -20.92
C GLY A 103 -6.36 -8.69 -20.01
N GLY A 104 -7.17 -7.71 -19.60
CA GLY A 104 -8.14 -7.87 -18.53
C GLY A 104 -8.90 -6.60 -18.24
N ALA A 105 -9.76 -6.65 -17.22
CA ALA A 105 -10.49 -5.49 -16.71
C ALA A 105 -9.89 -5.06 -15.37
N THR A 106 -10.10 -3.80 -15.00
CA THR A 106 -9.80 -3.30 -13.66
C THR A 106 -10.55 -4.06 -12.57
N GLN A 107 -9.90 -4.20 -11.42
CA GLN A 107 -10.46 -4.87 -10.23
C GLN A 107 -10.15 -4.08 -8.94
N ILE A 108 -10.26 -2.76 -9.02
CA ILE A 108 -10.16 -1.80 -7.92
C ILE A 108 -11.13 -2.18 -6.80
N ALA A 109 -12.36 -2.58 -7.13
CA ALA A 109 -13.32 -2.99 -6.11
C ALA A 109 -12.80 -4.18 -5.26
N THR A 110 -12.16 -5.16 -5.89
CA THR A 110 -11.50 -6.29 -5.21
C THR A 110 -10.37 -5.82 -4.31
N LEU A 111 -9.51 -4.91 -4.81
CA LEU A 111 -8.44 -4.30 -4.03
C LEU A 111 -8.96 -3.59 -2.78
N LEU A 112 -10.03 -2.79 -2.90
CA LEU A 112 -10.58 -2.05 -1.77
C LEU A 112 -11.20 -2.99 -0.74
N ARG A 113 -11.91 -4.05 -1.18
CA ARG A 113 -12.44 -5.08 -0.27
C ARG A 113 -11.32 -5.81 0.49
N HIS A 114 -10.25 -6.20 -0.21
CA HIS A 114 -9.05 -6.76 0.42
C HIS A 114 -8.43 -5.81 1.45
N SER A 115 -8.27 -4.54 1.08
CA SER A 115 -7.69 -3.52 1.95
C SER A 115 -8.51 -3.29 3.22
N MET A 116 -9.83 -3.30 3.12
CA MET A 116 -10.73 -3.21 4.28
C MET A 116 -10.67 -4.46 5.16
N TYR A 117 -10.52 -5.64 4.56
CA TYR A 117 -10.33 -6.88 5.29
C TYR A 117 -9.03 -6.82 6.10
N GLU A 118 -7.89 -6.52 5.47
CA GLU A 118 -6.60 -6.37 6.16
C GLU A 118 -6.65 -5.28 7.26
N GLY A 119 -7.27 -4.13 6.97
CA GLY A 119 -7.47 -3.07 7.97
C GLY A 119 -8.35 -3.48 9.15
N SER A 120 -9.26 -4.46 8.98
CA SER A 120 -10.03 -5.02 10.10
C SER A 120 -9.22 -5.97 10.98
N GLN A 121 -8.15 -6.55 10.44
CA GLN A 121 -7.28 -7.46 11.19
C GLN A 121 -6.26 -6.70 12.06
N SER A 122 -5.92 -5.46 11.69
CA SER A 122 -4.93 -4.67 12.39
C SER A 122 -5.07 -3.16 12.17
N ASN A 123 -5.01 -2.38 13.25
CA ASN A 123 -4.92 -0.91 13.21
C ASN A 123 -3.53 -0.41 12.72
N ALA A 124 -2.63 -1.32 12.36
CA ALA A 124 -1.34 -1.00 11.78
C ALA A 124 -1.44 -0.49 10.34
N LEU A 125 -2.49 -0.85 9.58
CA LEU A 125 -2.65 -0.39 8.19
C LEU A 125 -2.96 1.10 8.16
N LYS A 126 -2.06 1.88 7.55
CA LYS A 126 -2.12 3.36 7.58
C LYS A 126 -2.57 3.99 6.27
N ALA A 127 -2.37 3.32 5.14
CA ALA A 127 -2.78 3.79 3.83
C ALA A 127 -2.82 2.65 2.81
N VAL A 128 -3.51 2.90 1.70
CA VAL A 128 -3.37 2.16 0.46
C VAL A 128 -2.79 3.10 -0.57
N VAL A 129 -1.67 2.73 -1.19
CA VAL A 129 -1.18 3.37 -2.42
C VAL A 129 -1.64 2.52 -3.59
N PHE A 130 -2.25 3.13 -4.59
CA PHE A 130 -2.64 2.47 -5.83
C PHE A 130 -2.15 3.26 -7.03
N ILE A 131 -1.58 2.54 -8.01
CA ILE A 131 -1.13 3.10 -9.29
C ILE A 131 -1.88 2.42 -10.43
N GLY A 132 -2.56 3.19 -11.26
CA GLY A 132 -3.28 2.70 -12.44
C GLY A 132 -3.61 3.82 -13.42
N ASP A 133 -4.06 3.44 -14.61
CA ASP A 133 -4.39 4.33 -15.73
C ASP A 133 -5.88 4.30 -16.11
N ALA A 134 -6.62 3.29 -15.64
CA ALA A 134 -8.02 3.06 -16.01
C ALA A 134 -8.93 2.81 -14.79
N ALA A 135 -10.24 2.91 -15.01
CA ALA A 135 -11.27 2.57 -14.02
C ALA A 135 -12.60 2.19 -14.72
N GLU A 136 -12.79 0.92 -15.01
CA GLU A 136 -13.95 0.41 -15.75
C GLU A 136 -15.15 0.17 -14.84
N GLU A 137 -14.94 -0.08 -13.55
CA GLU A 137 -16.01 -0.42 -12.61
C GLU A 137 -17.01 0.73 -12.38
N SER A 138 -18.15 0.38 -11.78
CA SER A 138 -19.20 1.33 -11.44
C SER A 138 -18.70 2.36 -10.41
N LEU A 139 -18.88 3.64 -10.73
CA LEU A 139 -18.60 4.74 -9.80
C LEU A 139 -19.41 4.61 -8.50
N ASP A 140 -20.62 4.05 -8.54
CA ASP A 140 -21.45 3.87 -7.34
C ASP A 140 -20.85 2.80 -6.41
N GLU A 141 -20.31 1.72 -6.98
CA GLU A 141 -19.62 0.70 -6.20
C GLU A 141 -18.34 1.27 -5.58
N LEU A 142 -17.50 1.93 -6.38
CA LEU A 142 -16.25 2.55 -5.91
C LEU A 142 -16.51 3.63 -4.86
N ARG A 143 -17.58 4.42 -5.01
CA ARG A 143 -18.04 5.39 -4.01
C ARG A 143 -18.35 4.71 -2.68
N GLY A 144 -19.16 3.66 -2.72
CA GLY A 144 -19.55 2.91 -1.51
C GLY A 144 -18.36 2.29 -0.79
N LEU A 145 -17.38 1.79 -1.53
CA LEU A 145 -16.15 1.23 -0.96
C LEU A 145 -15.23 2.32 -0.37
N ALA A 146 -15.06 3.45 -1.06
CA ALA A 146 -14.24 4.55 -0.55
C ALA A 146 -14.79 5.17 0.74
N ILE A 147 -16.12 5.25 0.89
CA ILE A 147 -16.76 5.67 2.14
C ILE A 147 -16.45 4.67 3.26
N GLN A 148 -16.50 3.37 2.99
CA GLN A 148 -16.15 2.36 4.00
C GLN A 148 -14.66 2.44 4.39
N CYS A 149 -13.76 2.73 3.44
CA CYS A 149 -12.36 3.02 3.74
C CYS A 149 -12.23 4.20 4.71
N ARG A 150 -13.02 5.29 4.53
CA ARG A 150 -13.02 6.44 5.45
C ARG A 150 -13.40 6.07 6.87
N LEU A 151 -14.45 5.25 7.03
CA LEU A 151 -14.92 4.78 8.35
C LEU A 151 -13.87 3.92 9.07
N LYS A 152 -12.94 3.32 8.32
CA LYS A 152 -11.79 2.56 8.83
C LYS A 152 -10.51 3.39 8.95
N GLU A 153 -10.59 4.70 8.78
CA GLU A 153 -9.43 5.60 8.76
C GLU A 153 -8.35 5.19 7.75
N LEU A 154 -8.78 4.64 6.61
CA LEU A 154 -7.90 4.12 5.56
C LEU A 154 -7.89 5.05 4.34
N PRO A 155 -6.98 6.04 4.28
CA PRO A 155 -6.86 6.93 3.13
C PRO A 155 -6.34 6.18 1.89
N LEU A 156 -6.91 6.49 0.72
CA LEU A 156 -6.48 5.98 -0.57
C LEU A 156 -5.59 7.01 -1.27
N LEU A 157 -4.32 6.68 -1.47
CA LEU A 157 -3.34 7.48 -2.21
C LEU A 157 -3.30 6.94 -3.65
N LEU A 158 -4.02 7.60 -4.54
CA LEU A 158 -4.28 7.16 -5.90
C LEU A 158 -3.41 7.94 -6.87
N PHE A 159 -2.43 7.28 -7.47
CA PHE A 159 -1.53 7.88 -8.45
C PHE A 159 -1.93 7.43 -9.84
N GLN A 160 -2.51 8.37 -10.60
CA GLN A 160 -2.99 8.11 -11.94
C GLN A 160 -1.88 8.26 -12.95
N GLU A 161 -1.67 7.22 -13.74
CA GLU A 161 -0.86 7.29 -14.94
C GLU A 161 -1.71 7.73 -16.13
N GLY A 162 -1.19 8.63 -16.96
CA GLY A 162 -1.91 9.08 -18.15
C GLY A 162 -3.07 10.02 -17.84
N ARG A 163 -3.98 10.19 -18.80
CA ARG A 163 -5.00 11.26 -18.81
C ARG A 163 -6.42 10.76 -19.06
N ASP A 164 -6.69 9.49 -18.80
CA ASP A 164 -8.05 8.96 -18.91
C ASP A 164 -9.01 9.71 -17.97
N GLU A 165 -10.06 10.30 -18.55
CA GLU A 165 -10.98 11.17 -17.83
C GLU A 165 -11.84 10.37 -16.84
N ARG A 166 -12.21 9.14 -17.19
CA ARG A 166 -13.02 8.26 -16.35
C ARG A 166 -12.22 7.81 -15.12
N ALA A 167 -10.96 7.43 -15.30
CA ALA A 167 -10.03 7.15 -14.21
C ALA A 167 -9.81 8.38 -13.32
N SER A 168 -9.66 9.56 -13.91
CA SER A 168 -9.56 10.82 -13.15
C SER A 168 -10.79 11.09 -12.29
N GLU A 169 -11.98 10.88 -12.83
CA GLU A 169 -13.23 11.02 -12.07
C GLU A 169 -13.29 10.01 -10.92
N ALA A 170 -13.08 8.72 -11.23
CA ALA A 170 -13.15 7.64 -10.24
C ALA A 170 -12.13 7.82 -9.11
N PHE A 171 -10.87 8.10 -9.45
CA PHE A 171 -9.80 8.23 -8.47
C PHE A 171 -9.98 9.48 -7.62
N LYS A 172 -10.33 10.62 -8.23
CA LYS A 172 -10.61 11.84 -7.46
C LYS A 172 -11.76 11.65 -6.47
N LEU A 173 -12.83 10.97 -6.90
CA LEU A 173 -13.97 10.61 -6.06
C LEU A 173 -13.53 9.75 -4.88
N MET A 174 -12.84 8.64 -5.14
CA MET A 174 -12.38 7.70 -4.10
C MET A 174 -11.40 8.35 -3.13
N ALA A 175 -10.43 9.12 -3.62
CA ALA A 175 -9.48 9.85 -2.80
C ALA A 175 -10.20 10.85 -1.88
N THR A 176 -11.12 11.64 -2.43
CA THR A 176 -11.88 12.62 -1.64
C THR A 176 -12.69 11.96 -0.52
N LEU A 177 -13.38 10.86 -0.84
CA LEU A 177 -14.27 10.19 0.12
C LEU A 177 -13.50 9.45 1.21
N SER A 178 -12.38 8.81 0.85
CA SER A 178 -11.51 8.11 1.81
C SER A 178 -10.67 9.05 2.68
N GLY A 179 -10.59 10.34 2.35
CA GLY A 179 -9.68 11.30 2.98
C GLY A 179 -8.22 11.17 2.49
N GLY A 180 -8.03 10.49 1.36
CA GLY A 180 -6.74 10.29 0.71
C GLY A 180 -6.40 11.37 -0.30
N ALA A 181 -5.68 11.00 -1.35
CA ALA A 181 -5.17 11.92 -2.36
C ALA A 181 -5.24 11.31 -3.76
N HIS A 182 -5.54 12.14 -4.76
CA HIS A 182 -5.43 11.77 -6.17
C HIS A 182 -4.43 12.70 -6.86
N LEU A 183 -3.46 12.11 -7.53
CA LEU A 183 -2.39 12.82 -8.22
C LEU A 183 -2.14 12.17 -9.57
N GLN A 184 -2.11 12.98 -10.62
CA GLN A 184 -1.80 12.54 -11.97
C GLN A 184 -0.30 12.73 -12.28
N PHE A 185 0.26 11.78 -13.03
CA PHE A 185 1.60 11.83 -13.58
C PHE A 185 1.63 11.30 -15.03
N ASP A 186 2.67 11.65 -15.77
CA ASP A 186 2.92 11.20 -17.14
C ASP A 186 4.36 10.68 -17.31
N ASP A 187 4.68 10.13 -18.49
CA ASP A 187 5.97 9.49 -18.78
C ASP A 187 7.17 10.44 -18.64
N ALA A 188 6.97 11.75 -18.84
CA ALA A 188 8.00 12.77 -18.60
C ALA A 188 8.29 13.00 -17.10
N SER A 189 7.45 12.43 -16.21
CA SER A 189 7.38 12.73 -14.79
C SER A 189 7.84 11.57 -13.89
N GLY A 190 8.69 10.65 -14.33
CA GLY A 190 9.12 9.56 -13.43
C GLY A 190 9.86 10.04 -12.17
N GLY A 191 10.51 11.21 -12.22
CA GLY A 191 11.00 11.89 -11.02
C GLY A 191 9.88 12.25 -10.04
N LYS A 192 8.72 12.69 -10.55
CA LYS A 192 7.54 13.02 -9.74
C LYS A 192 6.94 11.77 -9.10
N LEU A 193 6.74 10.68 -9.85
CA LEU A 193 6.22 9.43 -9.28
C LEU A 193 7.14 8.93 -8.16
N ARG A 194 8.45 8.94 -8.39
CA ARG A 194 9.46 8.60 -7.37
C ARG A 194 9.27 9.41 -6.08
N ASP A 195 9.14 10.72 -6.21
CA ASP A 195 9.03 11.61 -5.06
C ASP A 195 7.66 11.47 -4.35
N LEU A 196 6.59 11.17 -5.10
CA LEU A 196 5.27 10.84 -4.55
C LEU A 196 5.29 9.54 -3.75
N LEU A 197 6.02 8.52 -4.23
CA LEU A 197 6.17 7.25 -3.52
C LEU A 197 6.94 7.42 -2.21
N ARG A 198 8.00 8.25 -2.20
CA ARG A 198 8.70 8.64 -0.97
C ARG A 198 7.79 9.38 0.00
N ALA A 199 6.99 10.32 -0.49
CA ALA A 199 6.02 11.04 0.32
C ALA A 199 4.96 10.09 0.91
N ALA A 200 4.49 9.09 0.16
CA ALA A 200 3.55 8.09 0.66
C ALA A 200 4.13 7.23 1.78
N VAL A 201 5.38 6.77 1.64
CA VAL A 201 6.10 6.04 2.71
C VAL A 201 6.20 6.90 3.96
N LYS A 202 6.68 8.15 3.82
CA LYS A 202 6.79 9.13 4.91
C LYS A 202 5.45 9.40 5.59
N PHE A 203 4.37 9.55 4.81
CA PHE A 203 3.02 9.71 5.32
C PHE A 203 2.58 8.49 6.14
N THR A 204 2.86 7.28 5.68
CA THR A 204 2.35 6.11 6.41
C THR A 204 3.10 5.87 7.72
N THR A 205 4.37 6.25 7.82
CA THR A 205 5.15 6.05 9.06
C THR A 205 5.01 7.21 10.06
N GLY A 206 4.81 8.44 9.58
CA GLY A 206 4.77 9.64 10.43
C GLY A 206 3.52 10.52 10.28
N GLY A 207 2.55 10.11 9.48
CA GLY A 207 1.30 10.83 9.22
C GLY A 207 1.53 12.19 8.53
N ARG A 208 0.51 13.06 8.65
CA ARG A 208 0.55 14.41 8.06
C ARG A 208 1.69 15.28 8.60
N LYS A 209 2.08 15.10 9.86
CA LYS A 209 3.18 15.85 10.49
C LYS A 209 4.52 15.58 9.80
N ALA A 210 4.77 14.34 9.36
CA ALA A 210 5.99 14.02 8.63
C ALA A 210 6.03 14.65 7.24
N LEU A 211 4.88 14.84 6.59
CA LEU A 211 4.81 15.60 5.34
C LEU A 211 5.06 17.09 5.54
N GLN A 212 4.59 17.68 6.65
CA GLN A 212 4.80 19.10 6.95
C GLN A 212 6.27 19.48 7.14
N THR A 213 7.08 18.55 7.66
CA THR A 213 8.54 18.75 7.78
C THR A 213 9.28 18.44 6.48
N GLY A 214 8.58 17.89 5.48
CA GLY A 214 9.11 17.63 4.15
C GLY A 214 9.39 18.90 3.37
N THR A 215 10.46 18.89 2.60
CA THR A 215 10.90 20.03 1.78
C THR A 215 10.57 19.85 0.31
N THR A 216 10.17 18.64 -0.12
CA THR A 216 9.89 18.34 -1.53
C THR A 216 8.53 18.88 -1.96
N ASP A 217 8.39 19.17 -3.25
CA ASP A 217 7.10 19.60 -3.79
C ASP A 217 6.06 18.48 -3.72
N SER A 218 6.47 17.22 -3.87
CA SER A 218 5.60 16.05 -3.68
C SER A 218 5.06 15.92 -2.26
N ASP A 219 5.86 16.23 -1.22
CA ASP A 219 5.39 16.25 0.17
C ASP A 219 4.26 17.29 0.35
N LYS A 220 4.46 18.50 -0.20
CA LYS A 220 3.46 19.58 -0.14
C LYS A 220 2.21 19.25 -0.94
N LEU A 221 2.37 18.70 -2.15
CA LEU A 221 1.27 18.29 -3.02
C LEU A 221 0.41 17.22 -2.33
N LEU A 222 1.03 16.19 -1.77
CA LEU A 222 0.32 15.14 -1.06
C LEU A 222 -0.37 15.70 0.20
N LEU A 223 0.32 16.53 0.98
CA LEU A 223 -0.24 17.14 2.18
C LEU A 223 -1.48 18.01 1.90
N ASN A 224 -1.49 18.75 0.79
CA ASN A 224 -2.60 19.61 0.39
C ASN A 224 -3.85 18.83 -0.07
N GLN A 225 -3.66 17.59 -0.55
CA GLN A 225 -4.76 16.73 -0.97
C GLN A 225 -5.41 15.99 0.21
N LEU A 226 -4.61 15.62 1.21
CA LEU A 226 -5.08 14.93 2.41
C LEU A 226 -6.02 15.83 3.22
N LYS A 227 -7.21 15.33 3.58
CA LYS A 227 -8.23 16.08 4.33
C LYS A 227 -8.30 15.66 5.79
#